data_AF-A0A4Z2JEE4-F1
#
_entry.id   AF-A0A4Z2JEE4-F1
#
_cell.length_a   1.000
_cell.length_b   1.000
_cell.length_c   1.000
_cell.angle_alpha   90.00
_cell.angle_beta   90.00
_cell.angle_gamma   90.00
#
_symmetry.space_group_name_H-M   'P 1'
#
loop_
_entity.id
_entity.type
_entity.pdbx_description
1 polymer ?
#
loop_
_entity_poly.entity_id
_entity_poly.type
_entity_poly.pdbx_seq_one_letter_code
_entity_poly.pdbx_strand_id
1 'polypeptide(L)'
;MESSIAQSIHRGFERESWEPVNNGSGTSEDLFWKLDALQTFIRDLHWPEEEFGKHLETRLKLMSSDMIESCVKRTRAAFEAKLQKSSRSTDFRVPQSICTMFNVMVDAKAQSAKLCTVDLGQERQYHSQIDDLIEETVKEMITLLVAKFMVILESVLAKLSRYDEGTLFSSFLSFTKPGMDIADGYVTFVRHSQDMLREKVNEEVYIERLFDVSKPRLLHQREA
;
A
#
# COMPACT_ATOMS: atom_id res chain seq x y z
N MET A 1 30.08 0.82 -0.95
CA MET A 1 29.00 1.65 -0.36
C MET A 1 27.64 1.09 -0.75
N GLU A 2 27.32 1.05 -2.05
CA GLU A 2 26.06 0.51 -2.63
C GLU A 2 25.65 -0.86 -2.05
N SER A 3 26.56 -1.84 -2.04
CA SER A 3 26.33 -3.18 -1.47
C SER A 3 26.01 -3.18 0.04
N SER A 4 26.60 -2.25 0.80
CA SER A 4 26.36 -2.13 2.26
C SER A 4 24.96 -1.58 2.55
N ILE A 5 24.54 -0.55 1.80
CA ILE A 5 23.21 0.03 1.94
C ILE A 5 22.15 -1.01 1.52
N ALA A 6 22.36 -1.71 0.40
CA ALA A 6 21.46 -2.75 -0.08
C ALA A 6 21.29 -3.91 0.92
N GLN A 7 22.39 -4.38 1.53
CA GLN A 7 22.33 -5.44 2.56
C GLN A 7 21.65 -4.96 3.85
N SER A 8 21.92 -3.72 4.27
CA SER A 8 21.28 -3.13 5.45
C SER A 8 19.77 -3.05 5.28
N ILE A 9 19.32 -2.57 4.12
CA ILE A 9 17.90 -2.44 3.79
C ILE A 9 17.23 -3.81 3.67
N HIS A 10 17.90 -4.77 3.04
CA HIS A 10 17.36 -6.11 2.91
C HIS A 10 17.07 -6.73 4.29
N ARG A 11 18.01 -6.60 5.24
CA ARG A 11 17.83 -7.09 6.61
C ARG A 11 16.82 -6.25 7.41
N GLY A 12 16.74 -4.94 7.13
CA GLY A 12 15.75 -4.04 7.73
C GLY A 12 14.33 -4.46 7.41
N PHE A 13 14.01 -4.64 6.12
CA PHE A 13 12.68 -5.04 5.68
C PHE A 13 12.27 -6.45 6.14
N GLU A 14 13.22 -7.38 6.30
CA GLU A 14 12.93 -8.72 6.85
C GLU A 14 12.45 -8.68 8.30
N ARG A 15 12.91 -7.70 9.08
CA ARG A 15 12.58 -7.53 10.50
C ARG A 15 11.65 -6.35 10.76
N GLU A 16 11.07 -5.81 9.69
CA GLU A 16 10.28 -4.60 9.77
C GLU A 16 9.01 -4.83 10.58
N SER A 17 8.80 -3.94 11.55
CA SER A 17 7.61 -3.95 12.41
C SER A 17 6.40 -3.33 11.72
N TRP A 18 6.66 -2.46 10.74
CA TRP A 18 5.67 -1.64 10.03
C TRP A 18 4.90 -0.67 10.94
N GLU A 19 5.49 -0.33 12.08
CA GLU A 19 5.04 0.80 12.88
C GLU A 19 5.26 2.11 12.10
N PRO A 20 4.30 3.04 12.16
CA PRO A 20 4.40 4.29 11.43
C PRO A 20 5.55 5.14 11.99
N VAL A 21 6.47 5.51 11.11
CA VAL A 21 7.55 6.46 11.37
C VAL A 21 7.47 7.52 10.27
N ASN A 22 7.16 8.76 10.65
CA ASN A 22 6.89 9.86 9.72
C ASN A 22 5.91 9.47 8.60
N ASN A 23 6.40 9.37 7.35
CA ASN A 23 5.62 9.09 6.15
C ASN A 23 5.69 7.62 5.73
N GLY A 24 6.31 6.73 6.51
CA GLY A 24 6.48 5.33 6.15
C GLY A 24 6.82 4.45 7.35
N SER A 25 7.77 3.55 7.16
CA SER A 25 8.34 2.70 8.21
C SER A 25 9.74 3.16 8.58
N GLY A 26 10.27 2.68 9.70
CA GLY A 26 11.65 2.99 10.12
C GLY A 26 12.69 2.65 9.05
N THR A 27 12.56 1.52 8.36
CA THR A 27 13.49 1.12 7.29
C THR A 27 13.32 1.96 6.02
N SER A 28 12.09 2.28 5.61
CA SER A 28 11.88 3.09 4.40
C SER A 28 12.36 4.52 4.59
N GLU A 29 12.09 5.11 5.75
CA GLU A 29 12.54 6.46 6.11
C GLU A 29 14.06 6.54 6.15
N ASP A 30 14.74 5.58 6.79
CA ASP A 30 16.21 5.52 6.82
C ASP A 30 16.81 5.37 5.41
N LEU A 31 16.19 4.55 4.55
CA LEU A 31 16.58 4.44 3.14
C LEU A 31 16.46 5.79 2.43
N PHE A 32 15.28 6.41 2.46
CA PHE A 32 15.04 7.64 1.70
C PHE A 32 15.87 8.81 2.24
N TRP A 33 16.04 8.91 3.55
CA TRP A 33 16.93 9.88 4.17
C TRP A 33 18.38 9.69 3.73
N LYS A 34 18.88 8.45 3.67
CA LYS A 34 20.24 8.17 3.18
C LYS A 34 20.43 8.54 1.72
N LEU A 35 19.44 8.28 0.87
CA LEU A 35 19.49 8.68 -0.54
C LEU A 35 19.53 10.21 -0.68
N ASP A 36 18.66 10.93 0.05
CA ASP A 36 18.60 12.39 0.03
C ASP A 36 19.89 13.03 0.55
N ALA A 37 20.44 12.50 1.65
CA ALA A 37 21.71 12.95 2.21
C ALA A 37 22.88 12.74 1.24
N LEU A 38 22.92 11.58 0.56
CA LEU A 38 23.96 11.28 -0.41
C LEU A 38 23.84 12.16 -1.68
N GLN A 39 22.62 12.43 -2.16
CA GLN A 39 22.38 13.34 -3.28
C GLN A 39 22.82 14.77 -2.95
N THR A 40 22.42 15.26 -1.77
CA THR A 40 22.83 16.59 -1.29
C THR A 40 24.34 16.66 -1.16
N PHE A 41 24.97 15.63 -0.59
CA PHE A 41 26.43 15.58 -0.46
C PHE A 41 27.15 15.64 -1.81
N ILE A 42 26.72 14.86 -2.81
CA ILE A 42 27.36 14.89 -4.15
C ILE A 42 27.17 16.24 -4.84
N ARG A 43 26.00 16.87 -4.68
CA ARG A 43 25.70 18.19 -5.26
C ARG A 43 26.52 19.31 -4.63
N ASP A 44 26.74 19.26 -3.33
CA ASP A 44 27.43 20.33 -2.59
C ASP A 44 28.97 20.25 -2.72
N LEU A 45 29.47 19.18 -3.33
CA LEU A 45 30.89 19.03 -3.63
C LEU A 45 31.29 19.90 -4.83
N HIS A 46 32.31 20.71 -4.63
CA HIS A 46 32.91 21.56 -5.67
C HIS A 46 33.88 20.71 -6.50
N TRP A 47 33.33 19.87 -7.39
CA TRP A 47 34.10 18.94 -8.19
C TRP A 47 35.14 19.68 -9.06
N PRO A 48 36.44 19.33 -8.98
CA PRO A 48 37.47 19.92 -9.83
C PRO A 48 37.22 19.66 -11.32
N GLU A 49 36.61 18.51 -11.64
CA GLU A 49 36.25 18.08 -12.97
C GLU A 49 34.73 17.86 -13.05
N GLU A 50 34.04 18.65 -13.87
CA GLU A 50 32.58 18.62 -13.99
C GLU A 50 32.06 17.26 -14.52
N GLU A 51 32.82 16.61 -15.41
CA GLU A 51 32.47 15.28 -15.95
C GLU A 51 32.45 14.20 -14.87
N PHE A 52 33.36 14.28 -13.88
CA PHE A 52 33.37 13.35 -12.77
C PHE A 52 32.15 13.53 -11.86
N GLY A 53 31.77 14.78 -11.59
CA GLY A 53 30.53 15.10 -10.86
C GLY A 53 29.29 14.51 -11.55
N LYS A 54 29.19 14.69 -12.87
CA LYS A 54 28.11 14.11 -13.68
C LYS A 54 28.11 12.58 -13.64
N HIS A 55 29.28 11.94 -13.74
CA HIS A 55 29.37 10.48 -13.68
C HIS A 55 28.91 9.93 -12.32
N LEU A 56 29.28 10.59 -11.23
CA LEU A 56 28.84 10.23 -9.88
C LEU A 56 27.33 10.44 -9.69
N GLU A 57 26.79 11.53 -10.20
CA GLU A 57 25.34 11.79 -10.18
C GLU A 57 24.56 10.70 -10.91
N THR A 58 24.97 10.34 -12.13
CA THR A 58 24.37 9.25 -12.90
C THR A 58 24.40 7.92 -12.13
N ARG A 59 25.54 7.60 -11.52
CA ARG A 59 25.69 6.37 -10.74
C ARG A 59 24.81 6.37 -9.48
N LEU A 60 24.68 7.51 -8.81
CA LEU A 60 23.77 7.68 -7.67
C LEU A 60 22.30 7.54 -8.08
N LYS A 61 21.91 8.07 -9.24
CA LYS A 61 20.55 7.90 -9.78
C LYS A 61 20.23 6.43 -10.03
N LEU A 62 21.12 5.69 -10.69
CA LEU A 62 20.96 4.25 -10.91
C LEU A 62 20.86 3.47 -9.59
N MET A 63 21.76 3.73 -8.64
CA MET A 63 21.68 3.10 -7.33
C MET A 63 20.34 3.42 -6.64
N SER A 64 19.93 4.69 -6.63
CA SER A 64 18.69 5.13 -6.00
C SER A 64 17.47 4.44 -6.61
N SER A 65 17.42 4.31 -7.93
CA SER A 65 16.40 3.57 -8.67
C SER A 65 16.30 2.12 -8.19
N ASP A 66 17.43 1.39 -8.14
CA ASP A 66 17.47 -0.01 -7.68
C ASP A 66 17.03 -0.15 -6.21
N MET A 67 17.39 0.82 -5.36
CA MET A 67 17.00 0.81 -3.94
C MET A 67 15.49 1.04 -3.78
N ILE A 68 14.92 1.99 -4.53
CA ILE A 68 13.48 2.30 -4.50
C ILE A 68 12.68 1.11 -5.04
N GLU A 69 13.08 0.52 -6.17
CA GLU A 69 12.47 -0.69 -6.71
C GLU A 69 12.47 -1.83 -5.67
N SER A 70 13.61 -2.04 -5.01
CA SER A 70 13.76 -3.03 -3.94
C SER A 70 12.85 -2.77 -2.74
N CYS A 71 12.63 -1.50 -2.38
CA CYS A 71 11.73 -1.07 -1.32
C CYS A 71 10.26 -1.36 -1.69
N VAL A 72 9.86 -0.97 -2.90
CA VAL A 72 8.51 -1.17 -3.46
C VAL A 72 8.14 -2.65 -3.49
N LYS A 73 9.00 -3.50 -4.07
CA LYS A 73 8.74 -4.95 -4.18
C LYS A 73 8.60 -5.62 -2.82
N ARG A 74 9.44 -5.25 -1.84
CA ARG A 74 9.38 -5.80 -0.48
C ARG A 74 8.14 -5.34 0.29
N THR A 75 7.77 -4.07 0.13
CA THR A 75 6.54 -3.51 0.70
C THR A 75 5.31 -4.25 0.19
N ARG A 76 5.22 -4.50 -1.11
CA ARG A 76 4.15 -5.30 -1.71
C ARG A 76 4.09 -6.71 -1.14
N ALA A 77 5.23 -7.41 -1.07
CA ALA A 77 5.27 -8.77 -0.54
C ALA A 77 4.83 -8.84 0.93
N ALA A 78 5.26 -7.88 1.74
CA ALA A 78 4.85 -7.77 3.14
C ALA A 78 3.35 -7.46 3.27
N PHE A 79 2.81 -6.59 2.42
CA PHE A 79 1.39 -6.25 2.35
C PHE A 79 0.54 -7.49 2.05
N GLU A 80 0.90 -8.24 1.01
CA GLU A 80 0.20 -9.46 0.65
C GLU A 80 0.24 -10.50 1.78
N ALA A 81 1.42 -10.74 2.36
CA ALA A 81 1.59 -11.66 3.47
C ALA A 81 0.75 -11.27 4.70
N LYS A 82 0.62 -9.96 4.99
CA LYS A 82 -0.20 -9.46 6.10
C LYS A 82 -1.69 -9.65 5.83
N LEU A 83 -2.16 -9.38 4.61
CA LEU A 83 -3.56 -9.60 4.24
C LEU A 83 -3.95 -11.08 4.25
N GLN A 84 -3.07 -11.97 3.78
CA GLN A 84 -3.33 -13.41 3.76
C GLN A 84 -3.50 -14.00 5.17
N LYS A 85 -2.75 -13.50 6.16
CA LYS A 85 -2.83 -13.95 7.56
C LYS A 85 -4.02 -13.39 8.34
N SER A 86 -4.77 -12.46 7.76
CA SER A 86 -5.85 -11.76 8.45
C SER A 86 -7.21 -12.47 8.32
N SER A 87 -8.13 -12.17 9.24
CA SER A 87 -9.49 -12.75 9.28
C SER A 87 -10.25 -12.56 7.96
N ARG A 88 -11.12 -13.51 7.60
CA ARG A 88 -11.97 -13.49 6.40
C ARG A 88 -13.43 -13.14 6.72
N SER A 89 -13.71 -12.66 7.93
CA SER A 89 -15.04 -12.27 8.40
C SER A 89 -15.07 -10.80 8.86
N THR A 90 -16.24 -10.33 9.34
CA THR A 90 -16.51 -8.93 9.72
C THR A 90 -15.73 -8.45 10.96
N ASP A 91 -15.05 -9.35 11.66
CA ASP A 91 -14.05 -9.04 12.70
C ASP A 91 -12.71 -8.57 12.12
N PHE A 92 -12.48 -8.71 10.80
CA PHE A 92 -11.32 -8.12 10.16
C PHE A 92 -11.27 -6.61 10.44
N ARG A 93 -10.08 -6.15 10.82
CA ARG A 93 -9.76 -4.74 11.01
C ARG A 93 -8.56 -4.46 10.14
N VAL A 94 -8.63 -3.41 9.32
CA VAL A 94 -7.50 -2.96 8.51
C VAL A 94 -6.36 -2.62 9.47
N PRO A 95 -5.24 -3.37 9.46
CA PRO A 95 -4.14 -3.09 10.38
C PRO A 95 -3.46 -1.75 10.06
N GLN A 96 -2.97 -1.04 11.08
CA GLN A 96 -2.15 0.17 10.89
C GLN A 96 -0.98 -0.08 9.92
N SER A 97 -0.33 -1.25 10.01
CA SER A 97 0.77 -1.64 9.12
C SER A 97 0.39 -1.62 7.63
N ILE A 98 -0.87 -1.92 7.29
CA ILE A 98 -1.36 -1.86 5.90
C ILE A 98 -1.39 -0.41 5.41
N CYS A 99 -1.80 0.53 6.28
CA CYS A 99 -1.78 1.97 5.97
C CYS A 99 -0.33 2.47 5.84
N THR A 100 0.55 2.04 6.75
CA THR A 100 1.99 2.36 6.68
C THR A 100 2.59 1.92 5.34
N MET A 101 2.28 0.71 4.87
CA MET A 101 2.75 0.21 3.58
C MET A 101 2.25 1.05 2.39
N PHE A 102 1.02 1.57 2.43
CA PHE A 102 0.56 2.53 1.41
C PHE A 102 1.34 3.84 1.48
N ASN A 103 1.62 4.35 2.67
CA ASN A 103 2.37 5.60 2.82
C ASN A 103 3.82 5.46 2.33
N VAL A 104 4.44 4.29 2.51
CA VAL A 104 5.75 3.97 1.90
C VAL A 104 5.69 4.11 0.37
N MET A 105 4.59 3.73 -0.28
CA MET A 105 4.43 3.91 -1.73
C MET A 105 4.29 5.39 -2.11
N VAL A 106 3.59 6.19 -1.30
CA VAL A 106 3.46 7.64 -1.49
C VAL A 106 4.84 8.31 -1.40
N ASP A 107 5.62 7.97 -0.37
CA ASP A 107 6.96 8.55 -0.20
C ASP A 107 7.93 8.05 -1.28
N ALA A 108 7.86 6.77 -1.67
CA ALA A 108 8.63 6.26 -2.81
C ALA A 108 8.37 7.07 -4.10
N LYS A 109 7.11 7.48 -4.34
CA LYS A 109 6.75 8.34 -5.47
C LYS A 109 7.31 9.77 -5.33
N ALA A 110 7.28 10.34 -4.13
CA ALA A 110 7.86 11.65 -3.88
C ALA A 110 9.38 11.64 -4.08
N GLN A 111 10.06 10.57 -3.65
CA GLN A 111 11.50 10.41 -3.81
C GLN A 111 11.90 10.12 -5.27
N SER A 112 11.10 9.33 -6.00
CA SER A 112 11.36 9.09 -7.43
C SER A 112 11.27 10.38 -8.24
N ALA A 113 10.35 11.29 -7.88
CA ALA A 113 10.22 12.61 -8.52
C ALA A 113 11.38 13.56 -8.20
N LYS A 114 11.96 13.52 -6.99
CA LYS A 114 13.12 14.35 -6.62
C LYS A 114 14.39 13.98 -7.39
N LEU A 115 14.53 12.72 -7.77
CA LEU A 115 15.63 12.28 -8.63
C LEU A 115 15.61 12.93 -10.04
N CYS A 116 14.50 13.57 -10.44
CA CYS A 116 14.26 14.07 -11.80
C CYS A 116 14.79 15.49 -12.09
N THR A 117 15.51 16.17 -11.19
CA THR A 117 15.73 17.63 -11.33
C THR A 117 16.90 18.09 -12.22
N VAL A 118 17.63 17.24 -12.96
CA VAL A 118 18.78 17.73 -13.77
C VAL A 118 18.98 16.98 -15.11
N ASP A 119 18.40 17.56 -16.17
CA ASP A 119 18.75 17.59 -17.61
C ASP A 119 18.89 16.35 -18.55
N LEU A 120 18.25 16.53 -19.72
CA LEU A 120 18.43 15.95 -21.08
C LEU A 120 18.37 14.41 -21.32
N GLY A 121 17.15 13.96 -21.64
CA GLY A 121 16.90 13.03 -22.76
C GLY A 121 17.03 11.53 -22.48
N GLN A 122 18.14 11.06 -21.93
CA GLN A 122 18.35 9.63 -21.62
C GLN A 122 17.82 9.23 -20.24
N GLU A 123 17.71 10.17 -19.30
CA GLU A 123 17.27 9.88 -17.92
C GLU A 123 15.76 9.60 -17.80
N ARG A 124 14.93 10.05 -18.75
CA ARG A 124 13.47 9.85 -18.71
C ARG A 124 13.03 8.38 -18.69
N GLN A 125 13.85 7.47 -19.21
CA GLN A 125 13.45 6.07 -19.38
C GLN A 125 13.46 5.28 -18.06
N TYR A 126 14.44 5.49 -17.17
CA TYR A 126 14.50 4.84 -15.86
C TYR A 126 13.46 5.40 -14.88
N HIS A 127 13.23 6.71 -14.94
CA HIS A 127 12.21 7.37 -14.12
C HIS A 127 10.79 6.93 -14.47
N SER A 128 10.46 6.82 -15.77
CA SER A 128 9.18 6.22 -16.19
C SER A 128 9.04 4.82 -15.59
N GLN A 129 10.07 3.99 -15.66
CA GLN A 129 10.01 2.61 -15.16
C GLN A 129 9.72 2.52 -13.65
N ILE A 130 10.36 3.35 -12.82
CA ILE A 130 10.11 3.34 -11.37
C ILE A 130 8.74 3.93 -11.02
N ASP A 131 8.33 5.02 -11.68
CA ASP A 131 7.01 5.60 -11.44
C ASP A 131 5.90 4.64 -11.90
N ASP A 132 6.05 4.03 -13.08
CA ASP A 132 5.15 3.00 -13.61
C ASP A 132 5.07 1.79 -12.66
N LEU A 133 6.22 1.32 -12.15
CA LEU A 133 6.28 0.23 -11.16
C LEU A 133 5.56 0.59 -9.85
N ILE A 134 5.75 1.82 -9.35
CA ILE A 134 5.09 2.31 -8.13
C ILE A 134 3.59 2.35 -8.36
N GLU A 135 3.14 2.92 -9.48
CA GLU A 135 1.71 3.02 -9.80
C GLU A 135 1.05 1.65 -10.01
N GLU A 136 1.73 0.73 -10.71
CA GLU A 136 1.28 -0.64 -10.88
C GLU A 136 1.18 -1.35 -9.53
N THR A 137 2.20 -1.24 -8.69
CA THR A 137 2.22 -1.85 -7.35
C THR A 137 1.09 -1.31 -6.47
N VAL A 138 0.82 0.00 -6.49
CA VAL A 138 -0.32 0.58 -5.76
C VAL A 138 -1.65 0.04 -6.29
N LYS A 139 -1.83 -0.07 -7.61
CA LYS A 139 -3.04 -0.66 -8.20
C LYS A 139 -3.24 -2.12 -7.76
N GLU A 140 -2.17 -2.91 -7.71
CA GLU A 140 -2.21 -4.28 -7.22
C GLU A 140 -2.55 -4.36 -5.73
N MET A 141 -1.95 -3.51 -4.90
CA MET A 141 -2.26 -3.43 -3.46
C MET A 141 -3.73 -3.07 -3.22
N ILE A 142 -4.26 -2.10 -3.97
CA ILE A 142 -5.69 -1.75 -3.93
C ILE A 142 -6.53 -2.97 -4.33
N THR A 143 -6.17 -3.65 -5.42
CA THR A 143 -6.90 -4.82 -5.92
C THR A 143 -6.95 -5.94 -4.87
N LEU A 144 -5.84 -6.22 -4.19
CA LEU A 144 -5.76 -7.22 -3.13
C LEU A 144 -6.65 -6.85 -1.93
N LEU A 145 -6.70 -5.58 -1.55
CA LEU A 145 -7.53 -5.12 -0.43
C LEU A 145 -9.03 -5.13 -0.79
N VAL A 146 -9.38 -4.75 -2.02
CA VAL A 146 -10.76 -4.90 -2.53
C VAL A 146 -11.15 -6.39 -2.57
N ALA A 147 -10.29 -7.27 -3.07
CA ALA A 147 -10.55 -8.71 -3.07
C ALA A 147 -10.77 -9.25 -1.64
N LYS A 148 -10.00 -8.76 -0.65
CA LYS A 148 -10.20 -9.10 0.76
C LYS A 148 -11.59 -8.69 1.26
N PHE A 149 -12.05 -7.49 0.92
CA PHE A 149 -13.38 -7.00 1.28
C PHE A 149 -14.49 -7.80 0.60
N MET A 150 -14.30 -8.21 -0.66
CA MET A 150 -15.24 -9.08 -1.38
C MET A 150 -15.41 -10.44 -0.69
N VAL A 151 -14.32 -11.08 -0.25
CA VAL A 151 -14.40 -12.35 0.51
C VAL A 151 -15.21 -12.20 1.80
N ILE A 152 -15.08 -11.08 2.50
CA ILE A 152 -15.86 -10.81 3.72
C ILE A 152 -17.33 -10.60 3.39
N LEU A 153 -17.63 -9.86 2.30
CA LEU A 153 -19.00 -9.68 1.82
C LEU A 153 -19.64 -11.02 1.44
N GLU A 154 -18.94 -11.86 0.68
CA GLU A 154 -19.42 -13.20 0.32
C GLU A 154 -19.68 -14.06 1.56
N SER A 155 -18.82 -13.99 2.58
CA SER A 155 -19.05 -14.66 3.87
C SER A 155 -20.33 -14.20 4.56
N VAL A 156 -20.64 -12.90 4.49
CA VAL A 156 -21.86 -12.31 5.04
C VAL A 156 -23.09 -12.76 4.24
N LEU A 157 -23.03 -12.68 2.91
CA LEU A 157 -24.12 -13.12 2.02
C LEU A 157 -24.44 -14.61 2.21
N ALA A 158 -23.42 -15.47 2.31
CA ALA A 158 -23.61 -16.90 2.56
C ALA A 158 -24.22 -17.20 3.94
N LYS A 159 -23.99 -16.35 4.94
CA LYS A 159 -24.68 -16.45 6.23
C LYS A 159 -26.15 -16.06 6.07
N LEU A 160 -26.42 -14.94 5.40
CA LEU A 160 -27.78 -14.43 5.18
C LEU A 160 -28.65 -15.40 4.35
N SER A 161 -28.12 -16.00 3.29
CA SER A 161 -28.88 -16.95 2.45
C SER A 161 -29.35 -18.18 3.23
N ARG A 162 -28.55 -18.67 4.18
CA ARG A 162 -28.94 -19.79 5.06
C ARG A 162 -30.08 -19.44 6.01
N TYR A 163 -30.25 -18.16 6.37
CA TYR A 163 -31.40 -17.72 7.16
C TYR A 163 -32.67 -17.66 6.31
N ASP A 164 -32.55 -17.40 5.01
CA ASP A 164 -33.68 -17.41 4.09
C ASP A 164 -34.20 -18.85 3.86
N GLU A 165 -33.28 -19.81 3.72
CA GLU A 165 -33.62 -21.24 3.57
C GLU A 165 -34.15 -21.90 4.88
N GLY A 166 -33.84 -21.35 6.05
CA GLY A 166 -34.15 -21.94 7.37
C GLY A 166 -35.47 -21.49 8.02
N THR A 167 -36.25 -20.61 7.41
CA THR A 167 -37.39 -19.92 8.06
C THR A 167 -38.73 -20.66 7.95
N LEU A 168 -38.74 -22.00 7.86
CA LEU A 168 -40.02 -22.76 7.87
C LEU A 168 -40.52 -23.16 9.27
N PHE A 169 -39.76 -23.02 10.37
CA PHE A 169 -40.25 -23.45 11.70
C PHE A 169 -39.88 -22.63 12.97
N SER A 170 -39.31 -21.42 12.90
CA SER A 170 -38.86 -20.71 14.14
C SER A 170 -39.60 -19.41 14.48
N SER A 171 -40.84 -19.23 14.00
CA SER A 171 -41.77 -18.29 14.64
C SER A 171 -42.06 -18.82 16.05
N PHE A 172 -41.45 -18.29 17.11
CA PHE A 172 -42.12 -18.10 18.43
C PHE A 172 -41.30 -17.39 19.53
N LEU A 173 -40.01 -17.02 19.36
CA LEU A 173 -39.28 -16.18 20.32
C LEU A 173 -38.44 -15.11 19.62
N SER A 174 -39.13 -14.11 19.06
CA SER A 174 -38.54 -12.88 18.52
C SER A 174 -38.14 -11.95 19.66
N PHE A 175 -36.84 -11.74 19.89
CA PHE A 175 -36.37 -10.50 20.52
C PHE A 175 -35.09 -9.87 19.90
N THR A 176 -34.42 -10.52 18.95
CA THR A 176 -33.51 -9.84 18.01
C THR A 176 -33.64 -10.53 16.64
N LYS A 177 -33.67 -9.76 15.54
CA LYS A 177 -33.68 -10.32 14.18
C LYS A 177 -32.23 -10.68 13.83
N PRO A 178 -31.81 -11.96 13.82
CA PRO A 178 -30.39 -12.31 13.70
C PRO A 178 -29.76 -11.87 12.37
N GLY A 179 -30.56 -11.74 11.30
CA GLY A 179 -30.12 -11.21 10.01
C GLY A 179 -29.80 -9.71 10.04
N MET A 180 -30.44 -8.94 10.93
CA MET A 180 -30.17 -7.51 11.11
C MET A 180 -28.81 -7.32 11.80
N ASP A 181 -28.49 -8.16 12.80
CA ASP A 181 -27.20 -8.13 13.51
C ASP A 181 -26.01 -8.45 12.58
N ILE A 182 -26.20 -9.35 11.61
CA ILE A 182 -25.19 -9.70 10.60
C ILE A 182 -24.94 -8.54 9.63
N ALA A 183 -26.02 -7.90 9.16
CA ALA A 183 -25.94 -6.75 8.27
C ALA A 183 -25.29 -5.55 8.97
N ASP A 184 -25.70 -5.26 10.22
CA ASP A 184 -25.12 -4.20 11.04
C ASP A 184 -23.62 -4.45 11.32
N GLY A 185 -23.23 -5.72 11.51
CA GLY A 185 -21.83 -6.12 11.61
C GLY A 185 -21.02 -5.81 10.35
N TYR A 186 -21.58 -6.05 9.16
CA TYR A 186 -20.93 -5.71 7.89
C TYR A 186 -20.83 -4.19 7.68
N VAL A 187 -21.91 -3.44 7.98
CA VAL A 187 -21.91 -1.98 7.89
C VAL A 187 -20.87 -1.37 8.83
N THR A 188 -20.78 -1.88 10.06
CA THR A 188 -19.77 -1.46 11.04
C THR A 188 -18.36 -1.76 10.54
N PHE A 189 -18.14 -2.94 9.97
CA PHE A 189 -16.88 -3.32 9.34
C PHE A 189 -16.45 -2.36 8.22
N VAL A 190 -17.37 -2.05 7.29
CA VAL A 190 -17.08 -1.15 6.15
C VAL A 190 -16.74 0.26 6.66
N ARG A 191 -17.55 0.82 7.57
CA ARG A 191 -17.29 2.14 8.16
C ARG A 191 -15.94 2.20 8.84
N HIS A 192 -15.66 1.23 9.71
CA HIS A 192 -14.40 1.22 10.46
C HIS A 192 -13.18 1.04 9.54
N SER A 193 -13.31 0.26 8.47
CA SER A 193 -12.25 0.11 7.46
C SER A 193 -12.03 1.40 6.68
N GLN A 194 -13.10 2.10 6.32
CA GLN A 194 -13.04 3.38 5.62
C GLN A 194 -12.42 4.47 6.49
N ASP A 195 -12.84 4.58 7.75
CA ASP A 195 -12.30 5.55 8.71
C ASP A 195 -10.80 5.32 8.90
N MET A 196 -10.40 4.06 9.10
CA MET A 196 -8.99 3.69 9.28
C MET A 196 -8.12 4.09 8.08
N LEU A 197 -8.57 3.76 6.88
CA LEU A 197 -7.85 4.07 5.64
C LEU A 197 -7.79 5.57 5.38
N ARG A 198 -8.88 6.31 5.60
CA ARG A 198 -8.92 7.77 5.41
C ARG A 198 -8.08 8.53 6.43
N GLU A 199 -8.01 8.05 7.67
CA GLU A 199 -7.27 8.73 8.73
C GLU A 199 -5.76 8.57 8.57
N LYS A 200 -5.29 7.43 8.03
CA LYS A 200 -3.87 7.08 8.06
C LYS A 200 -3.17 6.99 6.71
N VAL A 201 -3.89 6.89 5.59
CA VAL A 201 -3.26 6.92 4.28
C VAL A 201 -3.12 8.36 3.83
N ASN A 202 -1.90 8.78 3.53
CA ASN A 202 -1.58 10.18 3.23
C ASN A 202 -2.15 10.66 1.89
N GLU A 203 -2.41 9.75 0.95
CA GLU A 203 -2.88 10.07 -0.40
C GLU A 203 -4.36 9.71 -0.58
N GLU A 204 -5.22 10.73 -0.62
CA GLU A 204 -6.67 10.56 -0.72
C GLU A 204 -7.09 9.84 -2.02
N VAL A 205 -6.37 10.06 -3.12
CA VAL A 205 -6.64 9.42 -4.41
C VAL A 205 -6.57 7.88 -4.32
N TYR A 206 -5.70 7.32 -3.47
CA TYR A 206 -5.62 5.87 -3.28
C TYR A 206 -6.88 5.33 -2.59
N ILE A 207 -7.42 6.09 -1.66
CA ILE A 207 -8.65 5.76 -0.94
C ILE A 207 -9.85 5.85 -1.86
N GLU A 208 -9.94 6.92 -2.66
CA GLU A 208 -11.00 7.06 -3.66
C GLU A 208 -11.01 5.87 -4.62
N ARG A 209 -9.86 5.51 -5.21
CA ARG A 209 -9.76 4.37 -6.14
C ARG A 209 -10.20 3.05 -5.49
N LEU A 210 -9.84 2.82 -4.24
CA LEU A 210 -10.22 1.60 -3.51
C LEU A 210 -11.74 1.47 -3.36
N PHE A 211 -12.42 2.55 -2.98
CA PHE A 211 -13.86 2.52 -2.76
C PHE A 211 -14.67 2.72 -4.04
N ASP A 212 -14.09 3.32 -5.08
CA ASP A 212 -14.76 3.48 -6.36
C ASP A 212 -14.80 2.16 -7.15
N VAL A 213 -13.73 1.36 -7.12
CA VAL A 213 -13.72 -0.01 -7.69
C VAL A 213 -14.73 -0.93 -7.00
N SER A 214 -15.07 -0.64 -5.75
CA SER A 214 -16.04 -1.41 -4.96
C SER A 214 -17.50 -1.10 -5.31
N LYS A 215 -17.80 0.08 -5.90
CA LYS A 215 -19.17 0.48 -6.28
C LYS A 215 -19.79 -0.30 -7.46
N PRO A 216 -19.10 -0.54 -8.59
CA PRO A 216 -19.74 -1.16 -9.76
C PRO A 216 -20.15 -2.62 -9.52
N ARG A 217 -19.48 -3.37 -8.64
CA ARG A 217 -19.84 -4.78 -8.35
C ARG A 217 -21.13 -4.92 -7.52
N LEU A 218 -21.46 -3.94 -6.68
CA LEU A 218 -22.68 -3.98 -5.86
C LEU A 218 -23.95 -3.66 -6.67
N LEU A 219 -23.83 -2.90 -7.76
CA LEU A 219 -24.96 -2.59 -8.64
C LEU A 219 -25.35 -3.78 -9.52
N HIS A 220 -24.39 -4.56 -10.02
CA HIS A 220 -24.68 -5.75 -10.83
C HIS A 220 -25.24 -6.94 -10.04
N GLN A 221 -25.10 -7.00 -8.72
CA GLN A 221 -25.77 -8.02 -7.89
C GLN A 221 -27.21 -7.67 -7.50
N ARG A 222 -27.70 -6.48 -7.88
CA ARG A 222 -29.09 -6.06 -7.63
C ARG A 222 -30.03 -6.28 -8.82
N GLU A 223 -29.49 -6.68 -9.97
CA GLU A 223 -30.23 -6.83 -11.23
C GLU A 223 -30.30 -8.28 -11.74
N ALA A 224 -29.93 -9.27 -10.92
CA ALA A 224 -30.10 -10.70 -11.21
C ALA A 224 -30.90 -11.37 -10.09
#